data_AF-A0A968AWP7-F1
#
_entry.id   AF-A0A968AWP7-F1
#
_cell.length_a   1.000
_cell.length_b   1.000
_cell.length_c   1.000
_cell.angle_alpha   90.00
_cell.angle_beta   90.00
_cell.angle_gamma   90.00
#
_symmetry.space_group_name_H-M   'P 1'
#
loop_
_entity.id
_entity.type
_entity.pdbx_description
1 polymer ?
#
loop_
_entity_poly.entity_id
_entity_poly.type
_entity_poly.pdbx_seq_one_letter_code
_entity_poly.pdbx_strand_id
1 'polypeptide(L)'
;AVAAKMVKSGEADALLSAGSTAAAAISAIQFMGMVDGVYRPALVGSLGSFAPNTVMVDLGANVDCKPHQFLTFAIAGSVYA
;
A
#
# COMPACT_ATOMS: atom_id res chain seq x y z
N ALA A 1 10.53 0.86 11.70
CA ALA A 1 10.14 -0.19 12.66
C ALA A 1 9.27 0.34 13.80
N VAL A 2 9.72 1.31 14.63
CA VAL A 2 8.95 1.80 15.80
C VAL A 2 7.52 2.21 15.44
N ALA A 3 7.35 3.11 14.45
CA ALA A 3 6.02 3.55 14.02
C ALA A 3 5.09 2.39 13.61
N ALA A 4 5.57 1.43 12.80
CA ALA A 4 4.77 0.28 12.39
C ALA A 4 4.38 -0.63 13.57
N LYS A 5 5.24 -0.75 14.58
CA LYS A 5 4.93 -1.50 15.81
C LYS A 5 3.88 -0.79 16.66
N MET A 6 3.95 0.54 16.76
CA MET A 6 2.94 1.34 17.46
C MET A 6 1.55 1.20 16.80
N VAL A 7 1.50 1.17 15.47
CA VAL A 7 0.24 0.89 14.76
C VAL A 7 -0.25 -0.53 15.06
N LYS A 8 0.66 -1.51 15.06
CA LYS A 8 0.30 -2.90 15.41
C LYS A 8 -0.20 -3.06 16.84
N SER A 9 0.36 -2.32 17.81
CA SER A 9 -0.05 -2.36 19.22
C SER A 9 -1.30 -1.52 19.53
N GLY A 10 -1.80 -0.74 18.57
CA GLY A 10 -2.95 0.15 18.76
C GLY A 10 -2.60 1.47 19.46
N GLU A 11 -1.32 1.79 19.59
CA GLU A 11 -0.85 3.09 20.11
C GLU A 11 -0.93 4.21 19.04
N ALA A 12 -1.13 3.83 17.77
CA ALA A 12 -1.36 4.74 16.65
C ALA A 12 -2.29 4.11 15.61
N ASP A 13 -3.02 4.92 14.84
CA ASP A 13 -3.93 4.42 13.81
C ASP A 13 -3.25 4.20 12.44
N ALA A 14 -2.17 4.94 12.16
CA ALA A 14 -1.48 4.92 10.87
C ALA A 14 -0.01 5.36 11.01
N LEU A 15 0.77 5.13 9.94
CA LEU A 15 2.15 5.62 9.82
C LEU A 15 2.36 6.38 8.51
N LEU A 16 3.20 7.41 8.56
CA LEU A 16 3.64 8.20 7.41
C LEU A 16 5.17 8.26 7.40
N SER A 17 5.79 8.20 6.23
CA SER A 17 7.24 8.30 6.07
C SER A 17 7.59 9.04 4.79
N ALA A 18 8.48 10.04 4.90
CA ALA A 18 9.16 10.69 3.77
C ALA A 18 10.54 10.08 3.49
N GLY A 19 10.86 8.95 4.13
CA GLY A 19 12.10 8.19 3.90
C GLY A 19 11.98 7.19 2.75
N SER A 20 12.83 6.16 2.76
CA SER A 20 12.80 5.10 1.73
C SER A 20 11.44 4.40 1.67
N THR A 21 10.79 4.46 0.50
CA THR A 21 9.51 3.79 0.21
C THR A 21 9.58 2.30 0.50
N ALA A 22 10.65 1.63 0.07
CA ALA A 22 10.84 0.20 0.30
C ALA A 22 10.98 -0.13 1.80
N ALA A 23 11.74 0.68 2.55
CA ALA A 23 11.91 0.47 3.98
C ALA A 23 10.59 0.66 4.76
N ALA A 24 9.78 1.65 4.36
CA ALA A 24 8.46 1.87 4.93
C ALA A 24 7.51 0.70 4.63
N ALA A 25 7.43 0.27 3.37
CA ALA A 25 6.59 -0.85 2.94
C ALA A 25 6.98 -2.16 3.64
N ILE A 26 8.28 -2.51 3.67
CA ILE A 26 8.77 -3.72 4.35
C ILE A 26 8.45 -3.66 5.85
N SER A 27 8.69 -2.52 6.51
CA SER A 27 8.34 -2.35 7.92
C SER A 27 6.84 -2.52 8.15
N ALA A 28 5.98 -2.02 7.26
CA ALA A 28 4.55 -2.17 7.36
C ALA A 28 4.12 -3.64 7.24
N ILE A 29 4.58 -4.33 6.19
CA ILE A 29 4.26 -5.74 5.93
C ILE A 29 4.75 -6.62 7.09
N GLN A 30 5.97 -6.38 7.57
CA GLN A 30 6.58 -7.22 8.60
C GLN A 30 5.87 -7.12 9.96
N PHE A 31 5.42 -5.93 10.35
CA PHE A 31 4.86 -5.72 11.69
C PHE A 31 3.34 -5.62 11.72
N MET A 32 2.71 -5.00 10.71
CA MET A 32 1.25 -4.88 10.63
C MET A 32 0.61 -6.07 9.93
N GLY A 33 1.32 -6.67 8.95
CA GLY A 33 0.82 -7.77 8.13
C GLY A 33 0.09 -7.30 6.88
N MET A 34 -0.47 -8.25 6.14
CA MET A 34 -1.35 -8.00 4.99
C MET A 34 -2.81 -8.24 5.38
N VAL A 35 -3.73 -7.57 4.69
CA VAL A 35 -5.16 -7.88 4.79
C VAL A 35 -5.41 -9.30 4.26
N ASP A 36 -6.28 -10.05 4.92
CA ASP A 36 -6.63 -11.41 4.52
C ASP A 36 -7.10 -11.46 3.06
N GLY A 37 -6.56 -12.41 2.30
CA GLY A 37 -6.82 -12.54 0.87
C GLY A 37 -6.01 -11.60 -0.04
N VAL A 38 -5.21 -10.68 0.52
CA VAL A 38 -4.29 -9.81 -0.24
C VAL A 38 -2.86 -10.35 -0.15
N TYR A 39 -2.32 -10.76 -1.29
CA TYR A 39 -1.01 -11.43 -1.36
C TYR A 39 0.18 -10.50 -1.59
N ARG A 40 -0.06 -9.33 -2.18
CA ARG A 40 0.97 -8.33 -2.48
C ARG A 40 0.45 -6.93 -2.12
N PRO A 41 1.27 -6.07 -1.52
CA PRO A 41 0.93 -4.66 -1.39
C PRO A 41 1.01 -3.99 -2.76
N ALA A 42 0.29 -2.88 -2.92
CA ALA A 42 0.40 -2.00 -4.08
C ALA A 42 0.70 -0.57 -3.61
N LEU A 43 1.55 0.14 -4.36
CA LEU A 43 1.74 1.58 -4.16
C LEU A 43 0.64 2.33 -4.91
N VAL A 44 -0.18 3.09 -4.21
CA VAL A 44 -1.28 3.86 -4.80
C VAL A 44 -0.93 5.35 -4.78
N GLY A 45 -1.23 6.06 -5.87
CA GLY A 45 -1.02 7.50 -5.96
C GLY A 45 -1.96 8.18 -6.95
N SER A 46 -2.24 9.46 -6.71
CA SER A 46 -3.00 10.32 -7.63
C SER A 46 -2.12 10.73 -8.82
N LEU A 47 -2.70 10.77 -10.01
CA LEU A 47 -2.04 11.32 -11.21
C LEU A 47 -2.12 12.86 -11.28
N GLY A 48 -2.78 13.51 -10.32
CA GLY A 48 -2.83 14.96 -10.19
C GLY A 48 -3.41 15.63 -11.44
N SER A 49 -2.74 16.69 -11.92
CA SER A 49 -3.21 17.46 -13.08
C SER A 49 -3.08 16.71 -14.41
N PHE A 50 -2.23 15.69 -14.50
CA PHE A 50 -2.08 14.89 -15.73
C PHE A 50 -3.35 14.09 -16.05
N ALA A 51 -4.04 13.62 -15.01
CA ALA A 51 -5.33 12.96 -15.11
C ALA A 51 -6.14 13.24 -13.83
N PRO A 52 -6.96 14.31 -13.80
CA PRO A 52 -7.78 14.65 -12.65
C PRO A 52 -8.71 13.49 -12.26
N ASN A 53 -8.99 13.37 -10.96
CA ASN A 53 -9.86 12.32 -10.40
C ASN A 53 -9.44 10.88 -10.76
N THR A 54 -8.14 10.67 -11.02
CA THR A 54 -7.60 9.35 -11.38
C THR A 54 -6.54 8.93 -10.38
N VAL A 55 -6.70 7.73 -9.84
CA VAL A 55 -5.68 7.03 -9.03
C VAL A 55 -5.04 5.92 -9.83
N MET A 56 -3.73 5.76 -9.70
CA MET A 56 -3.00 4.63 -10.24
C MET A 56 -2.66 3.67 -9.10
N VAL A 57 -2.96 2.38 -9.32
CA VAL A 57 -2.71 1.31 -8.35
C VAL A 57 -1.53 0.48 -8.82
N ASP A 58 -0.54 0.38 -7.94
CA ASP A 58 0.79 -0.20 -8.15
C ASP A 58 1.73 0.65 -9.02
N LEU A 59 2.36 1.63 -8.38
CA LEU A 59 3.40 2.51 -8.94
C LEU A 59 4.83 1.93 -8.81
N GLY A 60 4.96 0.60 -8.70
CA GLY A 60 6.26 -0.07 -8.63
C GLY A 60 6.56 -0.77 -7.31
N ALA A 61 5.53 -1.17 -6.56
CA ALA A 61 5.71 -2.17 -5.50
C ALA A 61 6.01 -3.55 -6.08
N ASN A 62 5.47 -3.87 -7.26
CA ASN A 62 5.67 -5.16 -7.91
C ASN A 62 6.19 -4.97 -9.34
N VAL A 63 7.19 -5.78 -9.70
CA VAL A 63 7.70 -5.87 -11.08
C VAL A 63 6.86 -6.86 -11.89
N ASP A 64 6.56 -8.01 -11.29
CA ASP A 64 5.76 -9.08 -11.87
C ASP A 64 4.48 -9.29 -11.07
N CYS A 65 3.35 -9.31 -11.78
CA CYS A 65 2.04 -9.54 -11.20
C CYS A 65 1.34 -10.73 -11.86
N LYS A 66 0.72 -11.56 -11.03
CA LYS A 66 -0.20 -12.61 -11.48
C LYS A 66 -1.60 -12.01 -11.68
N PRO A 67 -2.43 -12.53 -12.61
CA PRO A 67 -3.76 -12.00 -12.89
C PRO A 67 -4.65 -11.76 -11.65
N HIS A 68 -4.63 -12.66 -10.68
CA HIS A 68 -5.42 -12.51 -9.45
C HIS A 68 -4.98 -11.34 -8.56
N GLN A 69 -3.74 -10.87 -8.69
CA GLN A 69 -3.24 -9.72 -7.92
C GLN A 69 -3.85 -8.42 -8.46
N PHE A 70 -4.01 -8.30 -9.79
CA PHE A 70 -4.71 -7.16 -10.38
C PHE A 70 -6.15 -7.05 -9.90
N LEU A 71 -6.83 -8.17 -9.66
CA LEU A 71 -8.18 -8.15 -9.07
C LEU A 71 -8.15 -7.54 -7.66
N THR A 72 -7.23 -7.99 -6.80
CA THR A 72 -7.10 -7.41 -5.44
C THR A 72 -6.71 -5.93 -5.47
N PHE A 73 -5.90 -5.53 -6.44
CA PHE A 73 -5.51 -4.13 -6.65
C PHE A 73 -6.70 -3.27 -7.09
N ALA A 74 -7.51 -3.77 -8.02
CA ALA A 74 -8.72 -3.07 -8.47
C ALA A 74 -9.74 -2.90 -7.34
N ILE A 75 -9.96 -3.94 -6.53
CA ILE A 75 -10.85 -3.88 -5.36
C ILE A 75 -10.33 -2.87 -4.33
N ALA A 76 -9.04 -2.92 -3.98
CA ALA A 76 -8.46 -1.95 -3.05
C ALA A 76 -8.56 -0.52 -3.59
N GLY A 77 -8.29 -0.32 -4.89
CA GLY A 77 -8.40 0.96 -5.57
C GLY A 77 -9.82 1.52 -5.56
N SER A 78 -10.85 0.68 -5.76
CA SER A 78 -12.25 1.11 -5.75
C SER A 78 -12.79 1.45 -4.35
N VAL A 79 -12.13 0.97 -3.29
CA VAL A 79 -12.44 1.36 -1.91
C VAL A 79 -11.73 2.66 -1.53
N TYR A 80 -10.55 2.89 -2.10
CA TYR A 80 -9.73 4.09 -1.83
C TYR A 80 -10.25 5.35 -2.53
N ALA A 81 -10.70 5.23 -3.78
CA ALA A 81 -11.17 6.34 -4.63
C ALA A 81 -12.64 6.65 -4.42
#